data_AF-A0A9D2JCH3-F1
#
_entry.id   AF-A0A9D2JCH3-F1
#
_cell.length_a   1.000
_cell.length_b   1.000
_cell.length_c   1.000
_cell.angle_alpha   90.00
_cell.angle_beta   90.00
_cell.angle_gamma   90.00
#
_symmetry.space_group_name_H-M   'P 1'
#
loop_
_entity.id
_entity.type
_entity.pdbx_description
1 polymer ?
#
loop_
_entity_poly.entity_id
_entity_poly.type
_entity_poly.pdbx_seq_one_letter_code
_entity_poly.pdbx_strand_id
1 'polypeptide(L)' 'MSQNYTPEFKKKIVRLHEEEGRTYKSITAEYGVSKASISKWCREFSKECQTDP' A
#
# COMPACT_ATOMS: atom_id res chain seq x y z
N MET A 1 13.87 1.64 -13.52
CA MET A 1 14.33 1.02 -12.27
C MET A 1 13.13 0.60 -11.45
N SER A 2 12.99 -0.70 -11.15
CA SER A 2 11.96 -1.16 -10.22
C SER A 2 12.37 -0.74 -8.81
N GLN A 3 11.65 0.23 -8.23
CA GLN A 3 11.77 0.50 -6.80
C GLN A 3 11.22 -0.72 -6.06
N ASN A 4 12.13 -1.58 -5.60
CA ASN A 4 11.79 -2.78 -4.85
C ASN A 4 11.51 -2.38 -3.39
N TYR A 5 10.27 -1.98 -3.13
CA TYR A 5 9.79 -1.80 -1.76
C TYR A 5 9.68 -3.15 -1.05
N THR A 6 10.14 -3.24 0.19
CA THR A 6 10.00 -4.44 1.00
C THR A 6 8.53 -4.73 1.27
N PRO A 7 8.12 -6.00 1.40
CA PRO A 7 6.74 -6.36 1.69
C PRO A 7 6.22 -5.72 2.99
N GLU A 8 7.09 -5.59 4.00
CA GLU A 8 6.78 -4.91 5.26
C GLU A 8 6.42 -3.43 5.04
N PHE A 9 7.19 -2.73 4.20
CA PHE A 9 6.91 -1.34 3.87
C PHE A 9 5.59 -1.19 3.11
N LYS A 10 5.34 -2.06 2.11
CA LYS A 10 4.07 -2.06 1.37
C LYS A 10 2.88 -2.28 2.30
N LYS A 11 3.00 -3.24 3.25
CA LYS A 11 1.96 -3.55 4.24
C LYS A 11 1.70 -2.36 5.16
N LYS A 12 2.75 -1.67 5.62
CA LYS A 12 2.61 -0.43 6.41
C LYS A 12 1.80 0.63 5.67
N ILE A 13 2.09 0.83 4.39
CA ILE A 13 1.41 1.83 3.56
C ILE A 13 -0.06 1.49 3.31
N VAL A 14 -0.37 0.21 3.06
CA VAL A 14 -1.74 -0.26 2.91
C VAL A 14 -2.53 -0.10 4.21
N ARG A 15 -1.94 -0.49 5.36
CA ARG A 15 -2.54 -0.28 6.69
C ARG A 15 -2.81 1.17 7.02
N LEU A 16 -1.89 2.08 6.71
CA LEU A 16 -2.10 3.52 6.86
C LEU A 16 -3.34 4.02 6.09
N HIS A 17 -3.60 3.45 4.91
CA HIS A 17 -4.74 3.81 4.10
C HIS A 17 -6.05 3.16 4.59
N GLU A 18 -6.03 1.85 4.85
CA GLU A 18 -7.23 1.08 5.22
C GLU A 18 -7.60 1.20 6.70
N GLU A 19 -6.63 1.18 7.62
CA GLU A 19 -6.87 1.27 9.07
C GLU A 19 -6.93 2.73 9.57
N GLU A 20 -5.94 3.56 9.21
CA GLU A 20 -5.91 4.98 9.63
C GLU A 20 -6.77 5.88 8.72
N GLY A 21 -7.30 5.36 7.62
CA GLY A 21 -8.12 6.15 6.67
C GLY A 21 -7.33 7.25 5.96
N ARG A 22 -5.98 7.19 5.95
CA ARG A 22 -5.16 8.24 5.36
C ARG A 22 -5.38 8.32 3.86
N THR A 23 -5.41 9.54 3.35
CA THR A 23 -5.54 9.76 1.91
C THR A 23 -4.24 9.42 1.18
N TYR A 24 -4.35 8.93 -0.06
CA TYR A 24 -3.19 8.68 -0.91
C TYR A 24 -2.25 9.88 -0.99
N LYS A 25 -2.79 11.10 -1.02
CA LYS A 25 -2.00 12.34 -1.10
C LYS A 25 -1.10 12.55 0.13
N SER A 26 -1.62 12.29 1.34
CA SER A 26 -0.82 12.36 2.57
C SER A 26 0.30 11.33 2.55
N ILE A 27 -0.02 10.09 2.20
CA ILE A 27 0.97 9.01 2.13
C ILE A 27 2.03 9.30 1.06
N THR A 28 1.65 9.80 -0.11
CA THR A 28 2.59 10.16 -1.18
C THR A 28 3.54 11.28 -0.76
N ALA A 29 3.05 12.24 0.04
CA ALA A 29 3.85 13.37 0.51
C ALA A 29 4.80 12.97 1.65
N GLU A 30 4.36 12.10 2.56
CA GLU A 30 5.15 11.67 3.73
C GLU A 30 6.19 10.60 3.37
N TYR A 31 5.83 9.64 2.52
CA TYR A 31 6.67 8.47 2.20
C TYR A 31 7.28 8.50 0.80
N GLY A 32 6.95 9.50 -0.02
CA GLY A 32 7.44 9.59 -1.41
C GLY A 32 6.92 8.50 -2.34
N VAL A 33 5.87 7.76 -1.91
CA VAL A 33 5.30 6.66 -2.69
C VAL A 33 4.35 7.22 -3.74
N SER A 34 4.33 6.65 -4.95
CA SER A 34 3.36 7.03 -5.98
C SER A 34 1.97 6.48 -5.70
N LYS A 35 0.90 7.24 -6.01
CA LYS A 35 -0.50 6.78 -5.87
C LYS A 35 -0.76 5.44 -6.57
N ALA A 36 -0.16 5.23 -7.75
CA ALA A 36 -0.27 3.98 -8.49
C ALA A 36 0.32 2.79 -7.70
N SER A 37 1.44 2.98 -7.01
CA SER A 37 2.05 1.96 -6.15
C SER A 37 1.15 1.60 -4.97
N ILE A 38 0.58 2.60 -4.30
CA ILE A 38 -0.33 2.36 -3.17
C ILE A 38 -1.59 1.60 -3.62
N SER A 39 -2.19 2.01 -4.75
CA SER A 39 -3.35 1.32 -5.31
C SER A 39 -3.02 -0.12 -5.70
N LYS A 40 -1.84 -0.37 -6.28
CA LYS A 40 -1.38 -1.72 -6.57
C LYS A 40 -1.26 -2.56 -5.29
N TRP A 41 -0.63 -2.03 -4.25
CA TRP A 41 -0.46 -2.77 -2.99
C TRP A 41 -1.79 -3.05 -2.30
N CYS A 42 -2.71 -2.10 -2.27
CA CYS A 42 -4.06 -2.32 -1.74
C CYS A 42 -4.74 -3.51 -2.45
N ARG A 43 -4.59 -3.62 -3.77
CA ARG A 43 -5.11 -4.76 -4.54
C ARG A 43 -4.34 -6.07 -4.30
N GLU A 44 -3.03 -6.03 -4.11
CA GLU A 44 -2.21 -7.20 -3.79
C GLU A 44 -2.55 -7.75 -2.39
N PHE A 45 -2.62 -6.89 -1.37
CA PHE A 45 -2.93 -7.28 0.01
C PHE A 45 -4.40 -7.66 0.20
N SER A 46 -5.35 -7.02 -0.50
CA SER A 46 -6.77 -7.41 -0.46
C SER A 46 -6.99 -8.80 -1.06
N LYS A 47 -6.24 -9.17 -2.10
CA LYS A 47 -6.33 -10.51 -2.71
C LYS A 47 -5.78 -11.61 -1.80
N GLU A 48 -4.72 -11.35 -1.03
CA GLU A 48 -4.22 -12.34 -0.05
C GLU A 48 -5.29 -12.70 1.00
N CYS A 49 -6.21 -11.78 1.33
CA CYS A 49 -7.33 -12.08 2.23
C CYS A 49 -8.50 -12.85 1.58
N GLN A 50 -8.54 -12.99 0.25
CA GLN A 50 -9.64 -13.66 -0.47
C GLN A 50 -9.28 -15.07 -0.97
N THR A 51 -8.03 -15.51 -0.80
CA THR A 51 -7.56 -16.81 -1.29
C THR A 51 -7.32 -17.86 -0.21
N ASP A 52 -7.86 -17.67 1.00
CA ASP A 52 -7.97 -18.73 2.00
C ASP A 52 -9.44 -19.20 2.04
N PRO A 53 -9.78 -20.41 1.52
CA PRO A 53 -11.14 -20.96 1.55
C PRO A 53 -11.60 -21.36 2.96
#